data_AF-W6RKR2-F1
#
_entry.id   AF-W6RKR2-F1
#
_cell.length_a   1.000
_cell.length_b   1.000
_cell.length_c   1.000
_cell.angle_alpha   90.00
_cell.angle_beta   90.00
_cell.angle_gamma   90.00
#
_symmetry.space_group_name_H-M   'P 1'
#
loop_
_entity.id
_entity.type
_entity.pdbx_description
1 polymer ?
#
loop_
_entity_poly.entity_id
_entity_poly.type
_entity_poly.pdbx_seq_one_letter_code
_entity_poly.pdbx_strand_id
1 'polypeptide(L)'
;MDESGGVTVNMLNCMGSETEQQDARLNQNYKAAIQALTPAQQTLLRDAQRLWIKFRDADCALLGSLTGGTIDSVNSASCFLDMTQKRADDLAWLAEQGQ
;
A
#
# COMPACT_ATOMS: atom_id res chain seq x y z
N MET A 1 24.21 6.61 23.86
CA MET A 1 23.01 6.02 23.22
C MET A 1 22.46 7.13 22.35
N ASP A 2 22.54 6.95 21.03
CA ASP A 2 22.23 8.01 20.07
C ASP A 2 20.73 8.32 20.10
N GLU A 3 20.38 9.57 20.42
CA GLU A 3 18.99 10.07 20.54
C GLU A 3 18.15 9.80 19.28
N SER A 4 18.78 9.71 18.11
CA SER A 4 18.11 9.52 16.82
C SER A 4 17.56 8.11 16.60
N GLY A 5 18.16 7.08 17.22
CA GLY A 5 17.75 5.68 17.01
C GLY A 5 16.33 5.39 17.49
N GLY A 6 15.90 6.03 18.59
CA GLY A 6 14.54 5.89 19.11
C GLY A 6 13.48 6.58 18.24
N VAL A 7 13.83 7.70 17.61
CA VAL A 7 12.90 8.45 16.74
C VAL A 7 12.58 7.65 15.47
N THR A 8 13.59 7.04 14.83
CA THR A 8 13.38 6.21 13.63
C THR A 8 12.50 4.99 13.93
N VAL A 9 12.71 4.31 15.05
CA VAL A 9 11.87 3.16 15.45
C VAL A 9 10.42 3.58 15.67
N ASN A 10 10.18 4.69 16.37
CA ASN A 10 8.82 5.21 16.59
C ASN A 10 8.12 5.57 15.27
N MET A 11 8.86 6.18 14.34
CA MET A 11 8.35 6.49 13.01
C MET A 11 7.94 5.23 12.24
N LEU A 12 8.81 4.22 12.20
CA LEU A 12 8.53 2.94 11.55
C LEU A 12 7.31 2.23 12.16
N ASN A 13 7.15 2.28 13.48
CA ASN A 13 5.99 1.70 14.16
C ASN A 13 4.68 2.40 13.75
N CYS A 14 4.66 3.74 13.74
CA CYS A 14 3.49 4.49 13.30
C CYS A 14 3.15 4.18 11.84
N MET A 15 4.15 4.16 10.96
CA MET A 15 3.95 3.88 9.53
C MET A 15 3.47 2.45 9.29
N GLY A 16 3.98 1.47 10.04
CA GLY A 16 3.50 0.09 9.98
C GLY A 16 2.04 -0.01 10.40
N SER A 17 1.67 0.57 11.55
CA SER A 17 0.29 0.57 12.03
C SER A 17 -0.68 1.29 11.08
N GLU A 18 -0.26 2.40 10.49
CA GLU A 18 -1.07 3.10 9.49
C GLU A 18 -1.19 2.27 8.20
N THR A 19 -0.11 1.64 7.75
CA THR A 19 -0.14 0.75 6.58
C THR A 19 -1.11 -0.41 6.78
N GLU A 20 -1.17 -1.02 7.98
CA GLU A 20 -2.14 -2.07 8.31
C GLU A 20 -3.59 -1.57 8.21
N GLN A 21 -3.86 -0.35 8.71
CA GLN A 21 -5.19 0.27 8.59
C GLN A 21 -5.57 0.54 7.12
N GLN A 22 -4.63 1.05 6.33
CA GLN A 22 -4.83 1.30 4.91
C GLN A 22 -5.00 -0.01 4.12
N ASP A 23 -4.29 -1.08 4.47
CA ASP A 23 -4.45 -2.39 3.83
C ASP A 23 -5.81 -3.03 4.16
N ALA A 24 -6.30 -2.86 5.40
CA ALA A 24 -7.66 -3.27 5.75
C ALA A 24 -8.71 -2.52 4.90
N ARG A 25 -8.55 -1.20 4.74
CA ARG A 25 -9.40 -0.36 3.88
C ARG A 25 -9.33 -0.80 2.41
N LEU A 26 -8.12 -1.05 1.91
CA LEU A 26 -7.87 -1.56 0.56
C LEU A 26 -8.63 -2.86 0.32
N ASN A 27 -8.52 -3.84 1.22
CA ASN A 27 -9.18 -5.13 1.07
C ASN A 27 -10.71 -5.03 1.15
N GLN A 28 -11.24 -4.14 1.99
CA GLN A 28 -12.68 -3.84 2.04
C GLN A 28 -13.16 -3.26 0.69
N ASN A 29 -12.47 -2.25 0.19
CA ASN A 29 -12.82 -1.58 -1.07
C ASN A 29 -12.64 -2.51 -2.28
N TYR A 30 -11.63 -3.37 -2.27
CA TYR A 30 -11.44 -4.40 -3.30
C TYR A 30 -12.65 -5.34 -3.39
N LYS A 31 -13.17 -5.81 -2.25
CA LYS A 31 -14.35 -6.68 -2.23
C LYS A 31 -15.59 -5.95 -2.77
N ALA A 32 -15.79 -4.70 -2.36
CA ALA A 32 -16.90 -3.88 -2.84
C ALA A 32 -16.80 -3.63 -4.36
N ALA A 33 -15.63 -3.25 -4.86
CA ALA A 33 -15.38 -3.06 -6.28
C ALA A 33 -15.61 -4.34 -7.10
N ILE A 34 -15.14 -5.49 -6.62
CA ILE A 34 -15.38 -6.78 -7.28
C ILE A 34 -16.88 -7.09 -7.38
N GLN A 35 -17.68 -6.76 -6.35
CA GLN A 35 -19.12 -7.00 -6.35
C GLN A 35 -19.88 -6.09 -7.31
N ALA A 36 -19.41 -4.85 -7.51
CA ALA A 36 -20.03 -3.87 -8.40
C ALA A 36 -19.70 -4.12 -9.88
N LEU A 37 -18.65 -4.89 -10.19
CA LEU A 37 -18.18 -5.09 -11.57
C LEU A 37 -18.80 -6.33 -12.25
N THR A 38 -18.93 -6.26 -13.58
CA THR A 38 -19.31 -7.41 -14.42
C THR A 38 -18.26 -8.53 -14.34
N PRO A 39 -18.59 -9.80 -14.68
CA PRO A 39 -17.62 -10.90 -14.61
C PRO A 39 -16.33 -10.67 -15.41
N ALA A 40 -16.42 -10.03 -16.59
CA ALA A 40 -15.24 -9.69 -17.39
C ALA A 40 -14.37 -8.64 -16.69
N GLN A 41 -14.97 -7.59 -16.14
CA GLN A 41 -14.26 -6.54 -15.40
C GLN A 41 -13.66 -7.05 -14.08
N GLN A 42 -14.31 -8.00 -13.41
CA GLN A 42 -13.74 -8.63 -12.20
C GLN A 42 -12.43 -9.35 -12.49
N THR A 43 -12.34 -10.05 -13.63
CA THR A 43 -11.08 -10.69 -14.05
C THR A 43 -9.99 -9.65 -14.28
N LEU A 44 -10.32 -8.56 -14.99
CA LEU A 44 -9.38 -7.44 -15.20
C LEU A 44 -8.92 -6.82 -13.87
N LEU A 45 -9.83 -6.61 -12.91
CA LEU A 45 -9.48 -6.05 -11.60
C LEU A 45 -8.59 -7.00 -10.78
N ARG A 46 -8.87 -8.30 -10.78
CA ARG A 46 -8.03 -9.31 -10.11
C ARG A 46 -6.60 -9.29 -10.65
N ASP A 47 -6.45 -9.23 -11.97
CA ASP A 47 -5.14 -9.25 -12.61
C ASP A 47 -4.39 -7.92 -12.37
N ALA A 48 -5.08 -6.79 -12.49
CA ALA A 48 -4.53 -5.47 -12.15
C ALA A 48 -4.08 -5.41 -10.68
N GLN A 49 -4.86 -5.95 -9.74
CA GLN A 49 -4.51 -5.97 -8.32
C GLN A 49 -3.25 -6.81 -8.06
N ARG A 50 -3.13 -7.99 -8.67
CA ARG A 50 -1.95 -8.85 -8.53
C ARG A 50 -0.69 -8.20 -9.09
N LEU A 51 -0.80 -7.53 -10.23
CA LEU A 51 0.32 -6.79 -10.82
C LEU A 51 0.70 -5.58 -9.97
N TRP A 52 -0.29 -4.86 -9.43
CA TRP A 52 -0.05 -3.74 -8.53
C TRP A 52 0.72 -4.17 -7.28
N ILE A 53 0.39 -5.33 -6.66
CA ILE A 53 1.14 -5.85 -5.51
C ILE A 53 2.62 -6.06 -5.88
N LYS A 54 2.89 -6.73 -7.01
CA LYS A 54 4.26 -6.96 -7.47
C LYS A 54 5.01 -5.67 -7.74
N PHE A 55 4.34 -4.68 -8.33
CA PHE A 55 4.92 -3.37 -8.58
C PHE A 55 5.25 -2.64 -7.28
N ARG A 56 4.29 -2.55 -6.34
CA ARG A 56 4.50 -1.94 -5.02
C ARG A 56 5.68 -2.58 -4.30
N ASP A 57 5.69 -3.90 -4.22
CA ASP A 57 6.74 -4.61 -3.48
C ASP A 57 8.13 -4.39 -4.12
N ALA A 58 8.22 -4.37 -5.45
CA ALA A 58 9.47 -4.11 -6.16
C ALA A 58 9.95 -2.65 -6.01
N ASP A 59 9.03 -1.69 -6.14
CA ASP A 59 9.34 -0.26 -6.08
C ASP A 59 9.76 0.14 -4.65
N CYS A 60 9.00 -0.30 -3.64
CA CYS A 60 9.32 -0.03 -2.25
C CYS A 60 10.58 -0.76 -1.77
N ALA A 61 10.94 -1.92 -2.36
CA ALA A 61 12.21 -2.57 -2.11
C ALA A 61 13.39 -1.77 -2.69
N LEU A 62 13.23 -1.22 -3.90
CA LEU A 62 14.24 -0.34 -4.50
C LEU A 62 14.47 0.89 -3.62
N LEU A 63 13.41 1.60 -3.23
CA LEU A 63 13.48 2.78 -2.37
C LEU A 63 14.09 2.49 -0.99
N GLY A 64 13.97 1.25 -0.52
CA GLY A 64 14.62 0.75 0.69
C GLY A 64 16.09 0.34 0.54
N SER A 65 16.74 0.68 -0.58
CA SER A 65 18.14 0.29 -0.84
C SER A 65 19.03 1.40 -1.39
N LEU A 66 18.50 2.62 -1.59
CA LEU A 66 19.17 3.65 -2.38
C LEU A 66 20.28 4.38 -1.63
N THR A 67 20.16 4.57 -0.32
CA THR A 67 20.99 5.54 0.41
C THR A 67 21.92 4.91 1.45
N GLY A 68 21.59 3.72 1.94
CA GLY A 68 22.26 3.06 3.05
C GLY A 68 21.83 3.60 4.43
N GLY A 69 21.91 2.75 5.45
CA GLY A 69 21.58 3.13 6.83
C GLY A 69 20.08 3.07 7.14
N THR A 70 19.66 3.64 8.27
CA THR A 70 18.30 3.48 8.81
C THR A 70 17.22 4.28 8.05
N ILE A 71 17.62 5.28 7.26
CA ILE A 71 16.69 6.08 6.45
C ILE A 71 16.07 5.25 5.31
N ASP A 72 16.77 4.24 4.79
CA ASP A 72 16.24 3.32 3.77
C ASP A 72 15.00 2.56 4.29
N SER A 73 14.99 2.17 5.57
CA SER A 73 13.81 1.54 6.19
C SER A 73 12.61 2.48 6.22
N VAL A 74 12.85 3.77 6.50
CA VAL A 74 11.80 4.79 6.49
C VAL A 74 11.29 5.04 5.08
N ASN A 75 12.18 5.13 4.09
CA ASN A 75 11.81 5.31 2.68
C ASN A 75 10.93 4.14 2.17
N SER A 76 11.32 2.91 2.47
CA SER A 76 10.54 1.72 2.12
C SER A 76 9.17 1.74 2.79
N ALA A 77 9.12 2.00 4.10
CA ALA A 77 7.86 2.08 4.85
C ALA A 77 6.92 3.18 4.30
N SER A 78 7.47 4.33 3.91
CA SER A 78 6.66 5.45 3.37
C SER A 78 6.04 5.07 2.04
N CYS A 79 6.84 4.43 1.17
CA CYS A 79 6.36 3.92 -0.10
C CYS A 79 5.19 2.93 0.10
N PHE A 80 5.32 1.98 1.01
CA PHE A 80 4.25 1.01 1.29
C PHE A 80 2.96 1.70 1.75
N LEU A 81 3.08 2.67 2.67
CA LEU A 81 1.95 3.43 3.17
C LEU A 81 1.25 4.20 2.05
N ASP A 82 1.99 5.05 1.34
CA ASP A 82 1.46 5.95 0.32
C ASP A 82 0.77 5.16 -0.81
N MET A 83 1.42 4.10 -1.30
CA MET A 83 0.87 3.27 -2.36
C MET A 83 -0.39 2.51 -1.90
N THR A 84 -0.40 2.02 -0.67
CA THR A 84 -1.54 1.27 -0.12
C THR A 84 -2.74 2.20 0.09
N GLN A 85 -2.52 3.39 0.65
CA GLN A 85 -3.56 4.41 0.79
C GLN A 85 -4.15 4.78 -0.58
N LYS A 86 -3.28 5.13 -1.55
CA LYS A 86 -3.72 5.49 -2.89
C LYS A 86 -4.53 4.37 -3.55
N ARG A 87 -4.07 3.12 -3.41
CA ARG A 87 -4.80 1.99 -4.00
C ARG A 87 -6.15 1.77 -3.34
N ALA A 88 -6.24 1.98 -2.03
CA ALA A 88 -7.52 1.94 -1.33
C ALA A 88 -8.49 3.02 -1.84
N ASP A 89 -8.02 4.22 -2.16
CA ASP A 89 -8.83 5.29 -2.78
C ASP A 89 -9.28 4.91 -4.20
N ASP A 90 -8.36 4.43 -5.04
CA ASP A 90 -8.67 3.99 -6.40
C ASP A 90 -9.75 2.88 -6.40
N LEU A 91 -9.69 1.95 -5.44
CA LEU A 91 -10.68 0.87 -5.29
C LEU A 91 -12.02 1.37 -4.72
N ALA A 92 -12.01 2.37 -3.84
CA ALA A 92 -13.25 3.00 -3.36
C ALA A 92 -14.01 3.62 -4.53
N TRP A 93 -13.30 4.39 -5.36
CA TRP A 93 -13.88 4.99 -6.55
C TRP A 93 -14.45 3.93 -7.52
N LEU A 94 -13.73 2.83 -7.76
CA LEU A 94 -14.26 1.73 -8.59
C LEU A 94 -15.53 1.09 -8.02
N ALA A 95 -15.63 0.97 -6.69
CA ALA A 95 -16.84 0.46 -6.04
C ALA A 95 -18.06 1.39 -6.20
N GLU A 96 -17.83 2.69 -6.34
CA GLU A 96 -18.87 3.69 -6.59
C GLU A 96 -19.31 3.71 -8.07
N GLN A 97 -18.39 3.51 -9.02
CA GLN A 97 -18.72 3.56 -10.46
C GLN A 97 -19.39 2.29 -11.01
N GLY A 98 -19.29 1.16 -10.31
CA GLY A 98 -19.92 -0.10 -10.73
C GLY A 98 -21.39 -0.24 -10.33
N GLN A 99 -21.97 0.75 -9.66
CA GLN A 99 -23.41 0.84 -9.38
C GLN A 99 -24.16 1.35 -10.60
#